data_AF-A0A9D4YPR2-F1
#
_entry.id   AF-A0A9D4YPR2-F1
#
_cell.length_a   1.000
_cell.length_b   1.000
_cell.length_c   1.000
_cell.angle_alpha   90.00
_cell.angle_beta   90.00
_cell.angle_gamma   90.00
#
_symmetry.space_group_name_H-M   'P 1'
#
loop_
_entity.id
_entity.type
_entity.pdbx_description
1 polymer ?
#
loop_
_entity_poly.entity_id
_entity_poly.type
_entity_poly.pdbx_seq_one_letter_code
_entity_poly.pdbx_strand_id
1 'polypeptide(L)'
;MGERLAEEVLLVTRRWPEVQKISFVAHSLGGLVARYAIGRLYDDSSKLERVGSTRNCFNEEKTEYSKQCLKQSYEAKIAGLEPMNFITFATPHLGSRGNKQLPLLCGLPFLERRASQTAHLVAGRSGKHLFLMDSDGGKPPLLLRMVDDSDDLKFMSALHAFKRRVAYANANYDQMVGWRTSSIRRQHELPKSNLIVNDEKYPHIVYVEGDNTSGIYNTESSNVGGQTAELEEKMIRGLTKVSWERVDVSFQTSKQRYVAHSTIQVKTYWLNSDGADVVYHMIDNFHL
;
A
#
# COMPACT_ATOMS: atom_id res chain seq x y z
N MET A 1 14.62 6.48 0.71
CA MET A 1 14.40 5.07 0.32
C MET A 1 13.45 4.97 -0.87
N GLY A 2 12.23 5.54 -0.78
CA GLY A 2 11.30 5.57 -1.93
C GLY A 2 11.86 6.28 -3.16
N GLU A 3 12.56 7.40 -2.97
CA GLU A 3 13.27 8.10 -4.04
C GLU A 3 14.25 7.20 -4.79
N ARG A 4 15.14 6.55 -4.04
CA ARG A 4 16.13 5.62 -4.60
C ARG A 4 15.47 4.46 -5.35
N LEU A 5 14.34 3.96 -4.87
CA LEU A 5 13.58 2.93 -5.58
C LEU A 5 13.02 3.47 -6.91
N ALA A 6 12.48 4.68 -6.92
CA ALA A 6 11.99 5.33 -8.14
C ALA A 6 13.11 5.54 -9.17
N GLU A 7 14.28 6.03 -8.72
CA GLU A 7 15.47 6.18 -9.57
C GLU A 7 15.91 4.84 -10.19
N GLU A 8 15.98 3.79 -9.37
CA GLU A 8 16.36 2.45 -9.85
C GLU A 8 15.37 1.92 -10.91
N VAL A 9 14.07 2.09 -10.68
CA VAL A 9 13.04 1.70 -11.67
C VAL A 9 13.29 2.43 -12.99
N LEU A 10 13.52 3.75 -12.97
CA LEU A 10 13.81 4.52 -14.18
C LEU A 10 15.09 4.06 -14.89
N LEU A 11 16.12 3.65 -14.15
CA LEU A 11 17.34 3.09 -14.74
C LEU A 11 17.06 1.75 -15.43
N VAL A 12 16.27 0.88 -14.81
CA VAL A 12 15.87 -0.40 -15.39
C VAL A 12 15.01 -0.22 -16.64
N THR A 13 14.01 0.67 -16.62
CA THR A 13 13.14 0.89 -17.78
C THR A 13 13.89 1.48 -18.98
N ARG A 14 14.86 2.37 -18.73
CA ARG A 14 15.75 2.89 -19.78
C ARG A 14 16.69 1.82 -20.34
N ARG A 15 17.15 0.90 -19.51
CA ARG A 15 18.04 -0.18 -19.91
C ARG A 15 17.33 -1.26 -20.73
N TRP A 16 16.04 -1.47 -20.48
CA TRP A 16 15.25 -2.52 -21.11
C TRP A 16 13.96 -1.93 -21.74
N PRO A 17 14.06 -1.30 -22.91
CA PRO A 17 12.93 -0.61 -23.56
C PRO A 17 11.81 -1.56 -24.01
N GLU A 18 12.09 -2.87 -24.10
CA GLU A 18 11.12 -3.93 -24.40
C GLU A 18 10.15 -4.20 -23.24
N VAL A 19 10.47 -3.76 -22.01
CA VAL A 19 9.58 -3.94 -20.85
C VAL A 19 8.39 -3.01 -21.02
N GLN A 20 7.18 -3.59 -20.94
CA GLN A 20 5.93 -2.84 -21.13
C GLN A 20 5.11 -2.69 -19.85
N LYS A 21 5.32 -3.57 -18.87
CA LYS A 21 4.48 -3.70 -17.69
C LYS A 21 5.28 -3.64 -16.41
N ILE A 22 4.66 -3.13 -15.35
CA ILE A 22 5.27 -3.05 -14.03
C ILE A 22 4.31 -3.53 -12.95
N SER A 23 4.84 -4.30 -12.01
CA SER A 23 4.15 -4.68 -10.78
C SER A 23 5.06 -4.43 -9.58
N PHE A 24 4.45 -4.03 -8.47
CA PHE A 24 5.13 -3.89 -7.19
C PHE A 24 4.62 -4.98 -6.25
N VAL A 25 5.54 -5.78 -5.73
CA VAL A 25 5.28 -6.74 -4.66
C VAL A 25 6.19 -6.35 -3.49
N ALA A 26 5.61 -6.06 -2.34
CA ALA A 26 6.35 -5.49 -1.24
C ALA A 26 5.92 -6.05 0.11
N HIS A 27 6.85 -6.14 1.04
CA HIS A 27 6.62 -6.66 2.38
C HIS A 27 6.94 -5.62 3.45
N SER A 28 6.11 -5.56 4.48
CA SER A 28 6.33 -4.72 5.66
C SER A 28 6.55 -3.27 5.25
N LEU A 29 7.60 -2.64 5.78
CA LEU A 29 8.08 -1.31 5.39
C LEU A 29 8.21 -1.12 3.87
N GLY A 30 8.59 -2.17 3.14
CA GLY A 30 8.74 -2.12 1.69
C GLY A 30 7.49 -1.62 0.98
N GLY A 31 6.28 -1.91 1.50
CA GLY A 31 5.04 -1.44 0.88
C GLY A 31 4.84 0.08 0.97
N LEU A 32 5.30 0.71 2.06
CA LEU A 32 5.29 2.16 2.19
C LEU A 32 6.34 2.81 1.28
N VAL A 33 7.51 2.18 1.17
CA VAL A 33 8.56 2.60 0.22
C VAL A 33 8.05 2.50 -1.22
N ALA A 34 7.35 1.42 -1.58
CA ALA A 34 6.74 1.22 -2.89
C ALA A 34 5.64 2.24 -3.17
N ARG A 35 4.73 2.51 -2.22
CA ARG A 35 3.71 3.57 -2.35
C ARG A 35 4.34 4.93 -2.63
N TYR A 36 5.46 5.24 -1.97
CA TYR A 36 6.16 6.50 -2.23
C TYR A 36 6.74 6.52 -3.65
N ALA A 37 7.40 5.44 -4.05
CA ALA A 37 8.04 5.33 -5.36
C ALA A 37 7.03 5.43 -6.51
N ILE A 38 5.86 4.77 -6.43
CA ILE A 38 4.85 4.86 -7.48
C ILE A 38 4.33 6.30 -7.65
N GLY A 39 4.16 7.06 -6.56
CA GLY A 39 3.74 8.45 -6.64
C GLY A 39 4.79 9.37 -7.29
N ARG A 40 6.07 8.97 -7.23
CA ARG A 40 7.18 9.64 -7.92
C ARG A 40 7.30 9.25 -9.39
N LEU A 41 6.96 8.01 -9.70
CA LEU A 41 7.07 7.44 -11.05
C LEU A 41 5.82 7.70 -11.90
N TYR A 42 4.74 8.16 -11.28
CA TYR A 42 3.50 8.44 -11.97
C TYR A 42 3.68 9.55 -12.98
N ASP A 43 3.40 9.22 -14.23
CA ASP A 43 3.32 10.17 -15.31
C ASP A 43 1.88 10.22 -15.80
N ASP A 44 1.30 11.41 -15.73
CA ASP A 44 0.02 11.67 -16.33
C ASP A 44 0.27 12.22 -17.73
N SER A 45 0.01 11.38 -18.73
CA SER A 45 0.12 11.75 -20.14
C SER A 45 -0.68 13.02 -20.51
N SER A 46 -1.61 13.47 -19.65
CA SER A 46 -2.30 14.76 -19.81
C SER A 46 -1.38 16.00 -19.75
N LYS A 47 -0.20 15.91 -19.10
CA LYS A 47 0.72 17.06 -18.96
C LYS A 47 1.60 17.31 -20.18
N LEU A 48 1.89 16.30 -20.98
CA LEU A 48 2.85 16.44 -22.10
C LEU A 48 2.26 17.27 -23.26
N GLU A 49 0.94 17.27 -23.44
CA GLU A 49 0.30 18.08 -24.49
C GLU A 49 0.13 19.56 -24.11
N ARG A 50 0.22 19.91 -22.83
CA ARG A 50 0.01 21.31 -22.37
C ARG A 50 1.20 22.24 -22.60
N VAL A 51 2.36 21.70 -22.98
CA VAL A 51 3.58 22.48 -23.29
C VAL A 51 3.82 22.60 -24.81
N GLY A 52 3.05 21.87 -25.64
CA GLY A 52 3.26 21.81 -27.10
C GLY A 52 2.37 22.73 -27.96
N SER A 53 1.35 23.39 -27.42
CA SER A 53 0.38 24.14 -28.24
C SER A 53 0.29 25.61 -27.87
N THR A 54 1.30 26.38 -28.27
CA THR A 54 1.11 27.81 -28.60
C THR A 54 1.12 27.92 -30.12
N ARG A 55 -0.03 27.70 -30.76
CA ARG A 55 -0.30 28.21 -32.11
C ARG A 55 -1.79 28.47 -32.27
N ASN A 56 -2.13 29.75 -32.34
CA ASN A 56 -3.42 30.25 -32.80
C ASN A 56 -3.79 29.63 -34.15
N CYS A 57 -5.03 29.18 -34.30
CA CYS A 57 -5.82 29.30 -35.53
C CYS A 57 -7.30 29.11 -35.19
N PHE A 58 -8.07 30.18 -35.30
CA PHE A 58 -9.53 30.12 -35.40
C PHE A 58 -9.90 29.44 -36.72
N ASN A 59 -10.73 28.40 -36.67
CA ASN A 59 -12.01 28.32 -37.39
C ASN A 59 -12.67 26.94 -37.24
N GLU A 60 -13.99 26.98 -37.38
CA GLU A 60 -15.00 25.99 -37.07
C GLU A 60 -14.94 24.72 -37.93
N GLU A 61 -15.18 23.56 -37.31
CA GLU A 61 -16.31 22.67 -37.63
C GLU A 61 -16.27 21.45 -36.68
N LYS A 62 -17.25 21.39 -35.76
CA LYS A 62 -17.45 20.27 -34.84
C LYS A 62 -18.02 19.08 -35.62
N THR A 63 -17.20 18.08 -35.92
CA THR A 63 -17.68 16.76 -36.35
C THR A 63 -17.76 15.82 -35.15
N GLU A 64 -18.93 15.19 -34.95
CA GLU A 64 -19.22 14.21 -33.89
C GLU A 64 -18.29 12.98 -33.89
N TYR A 65 -17.60 12.73 -34.99
CA TYR A 65 -16.60 11.66 -35.12
C TYR A 65 -15.35 11.87 -34.25
N SER A 66 -15.00 13.11 -33.91
CA SER A 66 -13.80 13.42 -33.10
C SER A 66 -13.98 13.08 -31.61
N LYS A 67 -15.24 12.99 -31.13
CA LYS A 67 -15.54 12.57 -29.75
C LYS A 67 -15.37 11.06 -29.54
N GLN A 68 -15.40 10.27 -30.61
CA GLN A 68 -15.25 8.82 -30.54
C GLN A 68 -13.78 8.38 -30.63
N CYS A 69 -12.89 9.21 -31.20
CA CYS A 69 -11.44 8.97 -31.22
C CYS A 69 -10.71 9.51 -29.98
N LEU A 70 -11.24 10.54 -29.30
CA LEU A 70 -10.73 11.06 -28.01
C LEU A 70 -10.98 10.12 -26.81
N LYS A 71 -11.64 8.97 -27.04
CA LYS A 71 -11.80 7.87 -26.09
C LYS A 71 -10.72 6.80 -26.24
N GLN A 72 -9.61 7.07 -26.94
CA GLN A 72 -8.37 6.35 -26.62
C GLN A 72 -7.95 6.80 -25.23
N SER A 73 -8.41 6.05 -24.24
CA SER A 73 -8.03 6.13 -22.83
C SER A 73 -6.54 6.47 -22.72
N TYR A 74 -6.23 7.71 -22.35
CA TYR A 74 -4.91 8.10 -21.90
C TYR A 74 -4.65 7.30 -20.62
N GLU A 75 -4.11 6.09 -20.78
CA GLU A 75 -3.85 5.18 -19.67
C GLU A 75 -2.69 5.74 -18.86
N ALA A 76 -2.97 6.06 -17.61
CA ALA A 76 -1.95 6.40 -16.63
C ALA A 76 -0.81 5.37 -16.64
N LYS A 77 0.44 5.87 -16.63
CA LYS A 77 1.65 5.03 -16.64
C LYS A 77 2.47 5.25 -15.38
N ILE A 78 3.22 4.22 -15.01
CA ILE A 78 4.22 4.28 -13.94
C ILE A 78 5.59 4.07 -14.58
N ALA A 79 6.42 5.11 -14.58
CA ALA A 79 7.72 5.13 -15.28
C ALA A 79 7.61 4.80 -16.78
N GLY A 80 6.50 5.21 -17.42
CA GLY A 80 6.20 4.88 -18.82
C GLY A 80 5.65 3.47 -19.05
N LEU A 81 5.53 2.65 -18.00
CA LEU A 81 5.04 1.27 -18.08
C LEU A 81 3.58 1.16 -17.66
N GLU A 82 2.90 0.15 -18.19
CA GLU A 82 1.55 -0.24 -17.82
C GLU A 82 1.54 -0.87 -16.40
N PRO A 83 0.84 -0.26 -15.43
CA PRO A 83 0.81 -0.76 -14.05
C PRO A 83 -0.19 -1.91 -13.86
N MET A 84 0.31 -3.09 -13.50
CA MET A 84 -0.51 -4.31 -13.43
C MET A 84 -0.95 -4.63 -11.99
N ASN A 85 0.00 -4.89 -11.09
CA ASN A 85 -0.29 -5.27 -9.71
C ASN A 85 0.43 -4.38 -8.69
N PHE A 86 -0.29 -3.98 -7.64
CA PHE A 86 0.28 -3.41 -6.42
C PHE A 86 -0.08 -4.30 -5.23
N ILE A 87 0.86 -5.16 -4.83
CA ILE A 87 0.66 -6.21 -3.82
C ILE A 87 1.51 -5.92 -2.61
N THR A 88 0.89 -5.98 -1.43
CA THR A 88 1.57 -5.77 -0.16
C THR A 88 1.33 -6.91 0.81
N PHE A 89 2.38 -7.27 1.56
CA PHE A 89 2.34 -8.30 2.60
C PHE A 89 2.69 -7.67 3.94
N ALA A 90 1.80 -7.76 4.92
CA ALA A 90 2.02 -7.27 6.28
C ALA A 90 2.57 -5.82 6.32
N THR A 91 2.12 -4.95 5.42
CA THR A 91 2.56 -3.55 5.34
C THR A 91 1.77 -2.67 6.30
N PRO A 92 2.39 -1.83 7.15
CA PRO A 92 1.66 -0.95 8.06
C PRO A 92 1.11 0.30 7.33
N HIS A 93 0.09 0.13 6.48
CA HIS A 93 -0.44 1.20 5.62
C HIS A 93 -0.99 2.41 6.38
N LEU A 94 -1.46 2.20 7.62
CA LEU A 94 -1.97 3.22 8.53
C LEU A 94 -0.92 3.63 9.59
N GLY A 95 0.31 3.13 9.47
CA GLY A 95 1.39 3.34 10.42
C GLY A 95 1.30 2.39 11.61
N SER A 96 2.17 2.61 12.60
CA SER A 96 2.36 1.71 13.75
C SER A 96 1.91 2.30 15.10
N ARG A 97 1.42 3.54 15.12
CA ARG A 97 1.08 4.25 16.37
C ARG A 97 -0.06 3.61 17.17
N GLY A 98 -0.90 2.81 16.54
CA GLY A 98 -2.07 2.17 17.18
C GLY A 98 -1.75 1.00 18.13
N ASN A 99 -0.57 0.38 18.03
CA ASN A 99 -0.26 -0.84 18.79
C ASN A 99 0.61 -0.62 20.05
N LYS A 100 0.84 0.62 20.48
CA LYS A 100 1.78 0.99 21.58
C LYS A 100 3.22 0.48 21.42
N GLN A 101 3.55 -0.19 20.33
CA GLN A 101 4.85 -0.76 20.05
C GLN A 101 5.62 0.15 19.08
N LEU A 102 6.83 0.55 19.49
CA LEU A 102 7.78 1.20 18.60
C LEU A 102 8.39 0.12 17.70
N PRO A 103 8.14 0.12 16.38
CA PRO A 103 8.61 -0.96 15.49
C PRO A 103 10.13 -0.98 15.32
N LEU A 104 10.83 0.00 15.89
CA LEU A 104 12.27 0.03 15.93
C LEU A 104 12.86 -1.10 16.81
N LEU A 105 12.06 -1.68 17.72
CA LEU A 105 12.55 -2.62 18.76
C LEU A 105 11.74 -3.93 18.86
N CYS A 106 11.06 -4.34 17.79
CA CYS A 106 10.51 -5.70 17.66
C CYS A 106 9.71 -6.22 18.89
N GLY A 107 8.88 -5.37 19.51
CA GLY A 107 7.90 -5.82 20.51
C GLY A 107 8.46 -6.33 21.85
N LEU A 108 9.70 -5.97 22.24
CA LEU A 108 10.27 -6.31 23.55
C LEU A 108 9.88 -5.26 24.63
N PRO A 109 8.96 -5.57 25.57
CA PRO A 109 8.40 -4.58 26.51
C PRO A 109 9.44 -3.97 27.46
N PHE A 110 10.55 -4.66 27.71
CA PHE A 110 11.59 -4.20 28.65
C PHE A 110 12.46 -3.07 28.07
N LEU A 111 12.62 -3.02 26.75
CA LEU A 111 13.39 -1.95 26.08
C LEU A 111 12.56 -0.68 25.88
N GLU A 112 11.22 -0.82 25.76
CA GLU A 112 10.30 0.29 25.54
C GLU A 112 10.29 1.30 26.70
N ARG A 113 10.49 0.83 27.94
CA ARG A 113 10.52 1.69 29.14
C ARG A 113 11.76 2.60 29.21
N ARG A 114 12.86 2.22 28.53
CA ARG A 114 14.08 3.04 28.42
C ARG A 114 14.21 3.76 27.08
N ALA A 115 13.51 3.29 26.04
CA ALA A 115 13.52 3.89 24.72
C ALA A 115 12.88 5.28 24.68
N SER A 116 11.92 5.61 25.56
CA SER A 116 11.35 6.98 25.60
C SER A 116 12.40 8.05 25.89
N GLN A 117 13.44 7.72 26.67
CA GLN A 117 14.55 8.62 27.02
C GLN A 117 15.68 8.60 25.99
N THR A 118 15.76 7.57 25.14
CA THR A 118 16.83 7.39 24.12
C THR A 118 16.32 7.39 22.68
N ALA A 119 15.03 7.66 22.46
CA ALA A 119 14.38 7.70 21.14
C ALA A 119 15.06 8.67 20.17
N HIS A 120 15.62 9.76 20.69
CA HIS A 120 16.36 10.75 19.89
C HIS A 120 17.67 10.22 19.30
N LEU A 121 18.26 9.17 19.91
CA LEU A 121 19.58 8.62 19.56
C LEU A 121 19.50 7.38 18.66
N VAL A 122 18.44 6.57 18.79
CA VAL A 122 18.27 5.34 17.98
C VAL A 122 17.39 5.57 16.75
N ALA A 123 16.54 6.61 16.74
CA ALA A 123 15.77 6.99 15.57
C ALA A 123 16.67 7.69 14.54
N GLY A 124 17.37 6.91 13.72
CA GLY A 124 17.99 7.42 12.50
C GLY A 124 16.96 8.18 11.65
N ARG A 125 17.43 9.07 10.76
CA ARG A 125 16.58 9.87 9.84
C ARG A 125 15.51 9.03 9.12
N SER A 126 15.75 7.73 8.87
CA SER A 126 14.79 6.83 8.21
C SER A 126 13.62 6.36 9.08
N GLY A 127 13.78 6.28 10.41
CA GLY A 127 12.70 5.88 11.31
C GLY A 127 11.70 7.01 11.59
N LYS A 128 12.18 8.26 11.67
CA LYS A 128 11.32 9.44 11.89
C LYS A 128 10.30 9.64 10.75
N HIS A 129 10.72 9.51 9.50
CA HIS A 129 9.82 9.65 8.35
C HIS A 129 8.75 8.55 8.25
N LEU A 130 9.03 7.40 8.86
CA LEU A 130 8.17 6.24 8.76
C LEU A 130 7.06 6.20 9.82
N PHE A 131 7.30 6.78 11.00
CA PHE A 131 6.41 6.66 12.16
C PHE A 131 5.54 7.89 12.41
N LEU A 132 5.14 8.57 11.33
CA LEU A 132 4.35 9.80 11.38
C LEU A 132 5.04 10.92 12.20
N MET A 133 6.37 10.93 12.30
CA MET A 133 7.10 11.90 13.14
C MET A 133 7.64 13.11 12.37
N ASP A 134 7.37 13.21 11.07
CA ASP A 134 7.75 14.39 10.30
C ASP A 134 6.80 15.53 10.59
N SER A 135 7.30 16.53 11.29
CA SER A 135 6.90 17.92 11.11
C SER A 135 7.99 18.60 10.28
N ASP A 136 8.15 18.18 9.02
CA ASP A 136 9.07 18.82 8.08
C ASP A 136 8.50 20.19 7.68
N GLY A 137 8.99 21.25 8.33
CA GLY A 137 8.66 22.63 7.97
C GLY A 137 7.16 22.97 8.07
N GLY A 138 6.43 22.33 9.00
CA GLY A 138 4.99 22.54 9.19
C GLY A 138 4.07 21.69 8.30
N LYS A 139 4.61 20.79 7.47
CA LYS A 139 3.81 19.85 6.66
C LYS A 139 3.29 18.69 7.53
N PRO A 140 2.12 18.11 7.20
CA PRO A 140 1.63 16.92 7.88
C PRO A 140 2.57 15.71 7.66
N PRO A 141 2.51 14.69 8.52
CA PRO A 141 3.37 13.52 8.40
C PRO A 141 3.26 12.82 7.04
N LEU A 142 4.37 12.30 6.52
CA LEU A 142 4.44 11.75 5.16
C LEU A 142 3.36 10.71 4.85
N LEU A 143 3.09 9.78 5.76
CA LEU A 143 2.09 8.75 5.52
C LEU A 143 0.68 9.32 5.33
N LEU A 144 0.34 10.43 6.03
CA LEU A 144 -0.91 11.14 5.81
C LEU A 144 -0.89 11.88 4.46
N ARG A 145 0.25 12.41 4.03
CA ARG A 145 0.40 13.00 2.70
C ARG A 145 0.26 11.98 1.57
N MET A 146 0.53 10.71 1.83
CA MET A 146 0.44 9.62 0.85
C MET A 146 -0.98 9.08 0.66
N VAL A 147 -1.99 9.69 1.28
CA VAL A 147 -3.41 9.33 1.09
C VAL A 147 -4.19 10.37 0.28
N ASP A 148 -3.48 11.36 -0.27
CA ASP A 148 -3.99 12.38 -1.18
C ASP A 148 -2.95 12.69 -2.26
N ASP A 149 -3.38 13.37 -3.33
CA ASP A 149 -2.51 13.90 -4.37
C ASP A 149 -2.14 15.35 -4.08
N SER A 150 -0.86 15.69 -4.19
CA SER A 150 -0.37 17.07 -4.19
C SER A 150 0.06 17.50 -5.59
N ASP A 151 0.43 18.76 -5.80
CA ASP A 151 0.87 19.24 -7.11
C ASP A 151 2.12 18.50 -7.62
N ASP A 152 3.05 18.22 -6.70
CA ASP A 152 4.33 17.57 -7.01
C ASP A 152 4.28 16.03 -7.01
N LEU A 153 3.33 15.42 -6.28
CA LEU A 153 3.32 13.98 -5.99
C LEU A 153 1.90 13.44 -6.08
N LYS A 154 1.69 12.45 -6.93
CA LYS A 154 0.35 11.92 -7.24
C LYS A 154 0.19 10.50 -6.69
N PHE A 155 0.24 10.34 -5.37
CA PHE A 155 0.22 9.03 -4.71
C PHE A 155 -1.06 8.23 -4.96
N MET A 156 -2.22 8.87 -4.88
CA MET A 156 -3.51 8.20 -5.05
C MET A 156 -3.80 7.95 -6.52
N SER A 157 -3.47 8.89 -7.41
CA SER A 157 -3.57 8.64 -8.86
C SER A 157 -2.64 7.47 -9.29
N ALA A 158 -1.41 7.42 -8.76
CA ALA A 158 -0.50 6.32 -9.03
C ALA A 158 -1.05 4.97 -8.57
N LEU A 159 -1.59 4.93 -7.36
CA LEU A 159 -2.18 3.72 -6.80
C LEU A 159 -3.43 3.30 -7.60
N HIS A 160 -4.26 4.25 -8.01
CA HIS A 160 -5.46 4.01 -8.82
C HIS A 160 -5.11 3.42 -10.19
N ALA A 161 -3.97 3.80 -10.77
CA ALA A 161 -3.56 3.33 -12.10
C ALA A 161 -3.36 1.81 -12.17
N PHE A 162 -2.97 1.14 -11.08
CA PHE A 162 -2.77 -0.31 -11.08
C PHE A 162 -4.07 -1.06 -11.36
N LYS A 163 -4.03 -2.06 -12.24
CA LYS A 163 -5.22 -2.88 -12.53
C LYS A 163 -5.71 -3.68 -11.32
N ARG A 164 -4.78 -4.14 -10.48
CA ARG A 164 -5.08 -4.90 -9.26
C ARG A 164 -4.29 -4.37 -8.07
N ARG A 165 -4.96 -4.20 -6.93
CA ARG A 165 -4.37 -3.79 -5.65
C ARG A 165 -4.73 -4.80 -4.59
N VAL A 166 -3.74 -5.34 -3.90
CA VAL A 166 -3.95 -6.40 -2.90
C VAL A 166 -3.20 -6.12 -1.61
N ALA A 167 -3.90 -6.31 -0.50
CA ALA A 167 -3.34 -6.25 0.84
C ALA A 167 -3.45 -7.63 1.50
N TYR A 168 -2.32 -8.34 1.59
CA TYR A 168 -2.18 -9.56 2.38
C TYR A 168 -1.86 -9.17 3.83
N ALA A 169 -2.74 -9.53 4.75
CA ALA A 169 -2.67 -9.14 6.16
C ALA A 169 -2.67 -10.36 7.07
N ASN A 170 -1.74 -10.41 8.02
CA ASN A 170 -1.80 -11.43 9.06
C ASN A 170 -2.95 -11.09 10.03
N ALA A 171 -3.95 -11.96 10.11
CA ALA A 171 -5.05 -11.82 11.06
C ALA A 171 -4.62 -12.06 12.50
N ASN A 172 -3.60 -12.90 12.70
CA ASN A 172 -3.11 -13.32 14.01
C ASN A 172 -1.58 -13.40 14.05
N TYR A 173 -1.02 -13.29 15.26
CA TYR A 173 0.39 -13.55 15.59
C TYR A 173 1.46 -12.66 14.92
N ASP A 174 1.07 -11.70 14.08
CA ASP A 174 1.97 -10.64 13.64
C ASP A 174 2.11 -9.56 14.72
N GLN A 175 3.21 -9.63 15.46
CA GLN A 175 3.54 -8.68 16.52
C GLN A 175 4.14 -7.38 15.97
N MET A 176 4.51 -7.33 14.69
CA MET A 176 5.15 -6.16 14.09
C MET A 176 4.13 -5.24 13.43
N VAL A 177 3.16 -5.84 12.72
CA VAL A 177 2.17 -5.12 11.94
C VAL A 177 0.79 -5.67 12.24
N GLY A 178 -0.05 -4.82 12.86
CA GLY A 178 -1.40 -5.20 13.21
C GLY A 178 -2.29 -5.49 11.99
N TRP A 179 -3.29 -6.35 12.19
CA TRP A 179 -4.25 -6.74 11.17
C TRP A 179 -4.92 -5.52 10.51
N ARG A 180 -5.47 -4.60 11.30
CA ARG A 180 -6.14 -3.37 10.82
C ARG A 180 -5.30 -2.53 9.86
N THR A 181 -4.04 -2.31 10.23
CA THR A 181 -3.13 -1.45 9.45
C THR A 181 -2.65 -2.15 8.19
N SER A 182 -2.48 -3.46 8.22
CA SER A 182 -2.09 -4.24 7.03
C SER A 182 -3.24 -4.50 6.07
N SER A 183 -4.47 -4.64 6.56
CA SER A 183 -5.66 -4.82 5.73
C SER A 183 -6.33 -3.51 5.31
N ILE A 184 -5.89 -2.35 5.82
CA ILE A 184 -6.55 -1.04 5.57
C ILE A 184 -8.04 -1.11 5.98
N ARG A 185 -8.30 -1.53 7.23
CA ARG A 185 -9.66 -1.66 7.77
C ARG A 185 -9.79 -1.05 9.17
N ARG A 186 -10.99 -0.60 9.49
CA ARG A 186 -11.42 -0.25 10.86
C ARG A 186 -11.57 -1.51 11.70
N GLN A 187 -11.55 -1.35 13.02
CA GLN A 187 -11.69 -2.49 13.94
C GLN A 187 -13.01 -3.25 13.75
N HIS A 188 -14.10 -2.54 13.46
CA HIS A 188 -15.42 -3.14 13.26
C HIS A 188 -15.62 -3.73 11.86
N GLU A 189 -14.72 -3.45 10.91
CA GLU A 189 -14.74 -4.00 9.55
C GLU A 189 -13.93 -5.31 9.46
N LEU A 190 -13.18 -5.67 10.49
CA LEU A 190 -12.42 -6.91 10.49
C LEU A 190 -13.38 -8.12 10.52
N PRO A 191 -13.12 -9.15 9.71
CA PRO A 191 -13.89 -10.38 9.73
C PRO A 191 -14.00 -10.99 11.12
N LYS A 192 -15.19 -11.47 11.44
CA LYS A 192 -15.41 -12.27 12.65
C LYS A 192 -14.87 -13.67 12.42
N SER A 193 -14.41 -14.32 13.49
CA SER A 193 -13.78 -15.65 13.46
C SER A 193 -14.63 -16.77 12.86
N ASN A 194 -15.94 -16.55 12.68
CA ASN A 194 -16.86 -17.50 12.06
C ASN A 194 -16.93 -17.40 10.53
N LEU A 195 -16.23 -16.45 9.90
CA LEU A 195 -16.16 -16.27 8.45
C LEU A 195 -14.86 -16.85 7.85
N ILE A 196 -14.18 -17.71 8.60
CA ILE A 196 -12.93 -18.35 8.16
C ILE A 196 -13.26 -19.33 7.04
N VAL A 197 -12.73 -19.05 5.86
CA VAL A 197 -12.75 -19.94 4.70
C VAL A 197 -11.73 -21.05 4.96
N ASN A 198 -12.16 -22.29 4.82
CA ASN A 198 -11.25 -23.43 4.75
C ASN A 198 -11.00 -23.72 3.26
N ASP A 199 -9.88 -23.25 2.74
CA ASP A 199 -9.41 -23.56 1.40
C ASP A 199 -8.40 -24.72 1.49
N GLU A 200 -8.68 -25.84 0.79
CA GLU A 200 -7.78 -27.01 0.80
C GLU A 200 -6.45 -26.73 0.10
N LYS A 201 -6.45 -25.84 -0.90
CA LYS A 201 -5.27 -25.47 -1.67
C LYS A 201 -4.43 -24.43 -0.92
N TYR A 202 -5.08 -23.51 -0.21
CA TYR A 202 -4.41 -22.44 0.55
C TYR A 202 -4.85 -22.42 2.02
N PRO A 203 -4.40 -23.39 2.84
CA PRO A 203 -4.90 -23.59 4.19
C PRO A 203 -4.67 -22.40 5.13
N HIS A 204 -3.73 -21.50 4.84
CA HIS A 204 -3.50 -20.31 5.65
C HIS A 204 -4.27 -19.07 5.20
N ILE A 205 -4.96 -19.12 4.05
CA ILE A 205 -5.83 -18.04 3.57
C ILE A 205 -7.19 -18.18 4.24
N VAL A 206 -7.46 -17.34 5.23
CA VAL A 206 -8.65 -17.47 6.07
C VAL A 206 -9.81 -16.58 5.63
N TYR A 207 -9.56 -15.52 4.88
CA TYR A 207 -10.61 -14.66 4.35
C TYR A 207 -10.12 -13.89 3.14
N VAL A 208 -10.97 -13.77 2.11
CA VAL A 208 -10.71 -12.96 0.92
C VAL A 208 -11.88 -12.03 0.69
N GLU A 209 -11.60 -10.73 0.67
CA GLU A 209 -12.53 -9.68 0.26
C GLU A 209 -12.14 -9.20 -1.14
N GLY A 210 -13.05 -9.36 -2.11
CA GLY A 210 -12.85 -8.88 -3.48
C GLY A 210 -13.11 -7.39 -3.66
N ASP A 211 -12.83 -6.86 -4.85
CA ASP A 211 -12.90 -5.42 -5.16
C ASP A 211 -14.30 -4.78 -5.05
N ASN A 212 -15.38 -5.57 -5.03
CA ASN A 212 -16.77 -5.08 -5.17
C ASN A 212 -17.51 -4.79 -3.86
N THR A 213 -16.91 -4.98 -2.69
CA THR A 213 -17.55 -4.66 -1.39
C THR A 213 -17.41 -3.17 -1.02
N SER A 214 -17.48 -2.26 -1.99
CA SER A 214 -17.73 -0.84 -1.75
C SER A 214 -19.22 -0.63 -1.42
N GLY A 215 -19.72 -1.30 -0.38
CA GLY A 215 -21.07 -1.18 0.13
C GLY A 215 -21.09 -0.36 1.41
N ILE A 216 -21.19 0.97 1.26
CA ILE A 216 -21.80 1.94 2.19
C ILE A 216 -21.82 1.50 3.67
N TYR A 217 -20.79 1.84 4.43
CA TYR A 217 -20.93 2.06 5.88
C TYR A 217 -20.60 3.52 6.17
N ASN A 218 -21.51 4.41 5.78
CA ASN A 218 -21.63 5.71 6.43
C ASN A 218 -22.19 5.45 7.83
N THR A 219 -21.33 5.08 8.75
CA THR A 219 -21.65 5.16 10.17
C THR A 219 -20.62 6.07 10.78
N GLU A 220 -20.99 7.34 10.95
CA GLU A 220 -20.27 8.26 11.81
C GLU A 220 -20.30 7.69 13.23
N SER A 221 -19.27 6.91 13.56
CA SER A 221 -18.94 6.58 14.93
C SER A 221 -18.25 7.81 15.51
N SER A 222 -19.05 8.63 16.18
CA SER A 222 -18.61 9.67 17.10
C SER A 222 -17.94 9.03 18.32
N ASN A 223 -16.73 8.50 18.13
CA ASN A 223 -15.87 8.13 19.24
C ASN A 223 -14.91 9.29 19.50
N VAL A 224 -14.96 9.79 20.73
CA VAL A 224 -13.98 10.73 21.31
C VAL A 224 -12.62 10.03 21.36
N GLY A 225 -11.94 9.97 20.21
CA GLY A 225 -10.63 9.37 20.03
C GLY A 225 -9.57 10.46 20.01
N GLY A 226 -8.45 10.24 20.71
CA GLY A 226 -7.30 11.15 20.65
C GLY A 226 -6.76 11.32 19.23
N GLN A 227 -5.88 12.31 19.03
CA GLN A 227 -5.33 12.72 17.72
C GLN A 227 -4.88 11.56 16.80
N THR A 228 -4.40 10.45 17.37
CA THR A 228 -4.01 9.24 16.60
C THR A 228 -5.17 8.58 15.87
N ALA A 229 -6.35 8.48 16.49
CA ALA A 229 -7.52 7.84 15.87
C ALA A 229 -8.05 8.67 14.70
N GLU A 230 -7.99 9.99 14.79
CA GLU A 230 -8.39 10.90 13.71
C GLU A 230 -7.45 10.79 12.50
N LEU A 231 -6.14 10.70 12.74
CA LEU A 231 -5.15 10.49 11.68
C LEU A 231 -5.34 9.14 10.99
N GLU A 232 -5.57 8.07 11.77
CA GLU A 232 -5.84 6.74 11.24
C GLU A 232 -7.08 6.75 10.35
N GLU A 233 -8.17 7.36 10.80
CA GLU A 233 -9.41 7.47 10.05
C GLU A 233 -9.23 8.24 8.74
N LYS A 234 -8.47 9.35 8.74
CA LYS A 234 -8.10 10.08 7.52
C LYS A 234 -7.35 9.18 6.54
N MET A 235 -6.41 8.37 7.03
CA MET A 235 -5.65 7.46 6.20
C MET A 235 -6.50 6.33 5.62
N ILE A 236 -7.40 5.73 6.43
CA ILE A 236 -8.35 4.72 5.95
C ILE A 236 -9.19 5.32 4.83
N ARG A 237 -9.86 6.46 5.08
CA ARG A 237 -10.72 7.13 4.09
C ARG A 237 -9.99 7.43 2.79
N GLY A 238 -8.76 7.93 2.86
CA GLY A 238 -7.96 8.24 1.68
C GLY A 238 -7.56 6.99 0.89
N LEU A 239 -7.08 5.95 1.56
CA LEU A 239 -6.66 4.71 0.90
C LEU A 239 -7.81 3.89 0.31
N THR A 240 -9.01 4.00 0.91
CA THR A 240 -10.22 3.33 0.41
C THR A 240 -10.92 4.10 -0.70
N LYS A 241 -10.37 5.24 -1.18
CA LYS A 241 -10.84 5.90 -2.42
C LYS A 241 -10.61 5.03 -3.65
N VAL A 242 -9.71 4.05 -3.57
CA VAL A 242 -9.48 3.03 -4.59
C VAL A 242 -9.86 1.65 -4.04
N SER A 243 -10.25 0.73 -4.92
CA SER A 243 -10.59 -0.64 -4.52
C SER A 243 -9.35 -1.39 -4.03
N TRP A 244 -9.54 -2.29 -3.07
CA TRP A 244 -8.50 -3.18 -2.60
C TRP A 244 -9.08 -4.56 -2.44
N GLU A 245 -8.44 -5.54 -3.05
CA GLU A 245 -8.57 -6.92 -2.62
C GLU A 245 -7.82 -7.09 -1.29
N ARG A 246 -8.47 -7.71 -0.32
CA ARG A 246 -7.87 -7.92 1.01
C ARG A 246 -7.89 -9.40 1.33
N VAL A 247 -6.71 -9.92 1.60
CA VAL A 247 -6.48 -11.34 1.85
C VAL A 247 -5.94 -11.49 3.26
N ASP A 248 -6.75 -12.06 4.15
CA ASP A 248 -6.36 -12.31 5.52
C ASP A 248 -5.74 -13.69 5.66
N VAL A 249 -4.58 -13.74 6.31
CA VAL A 249 -3.72 -14.91 6.48
C VAL A 249 -3.65 -15.26 7.95
N SER A 250 -3.75 -16.54 8.30
CA SER A 250 -3.55 -17.01 9.66
C SER A 250 -2.68 -18.25 9.74
N PHE A 251 -1.59 -18.15 10.48
CA PHE A 251 -0.70 -19.26 10.82
C PHE A 251 -1.09 -19.95 12.14
N GLN A 252 -2.33 -19.79 12.62
CA GLN A 252 -2.73 -20.26 13.95
C GLN A 252 -2.43 -21.73 14.21
N THR A 253 -2.55 -22.58 13.20
CA THR A 253 -2.29 -24.02 13.25
C THR A 253 -0.81 -24.38 13.04
N SER A 254 0.01 -23.44 12.58
CA SER A 254 1.44 -23.62 12.28
C SER A 254 2.31 -23.33 13.50
N LYS A 255 3.44 -24.03 13.60
CA LYS A 255 4.51 -23.74 14.58
C LYS A 255 5.24 -22.42 14.25
N GLN A 256 5.20 -21.98 12.99
CA GLN A 256 5.83 -20.76 12.49
C GLN A 256 5.00 -19.49 12.81
N ARG A 257 3.89 -19.60 13.54
CA ARG A 257 3.07 -18.45 13.98
C ARG A 257 3.83 -17.38 14.73
N TYR A 258 4.85 -17.74 15.52
CA TYR A 258 5.68 -16.77 16.25
C TYR A 258 6.57 -15.91 15.34
N VAL A 259 6.72 -16.32 14.08
CA VAL A 259 7.44 -15.58 13.03
C VAL A 259 6.53 -15.26 11.84
N ALA A 260 5.20 -15.21 12.06
CA ALA A 260 4.17 -14.96 11.05
C ALA A 260 4.47 -13.77 10.13
N HIS A 261 5.05 -12.70 10.69
CA HIS A 261 5.47 -11.52 9.93
C HIS A 261 6.42 -11.86 8.77
N SER A 262 7.35 -12.80 8.97
CA SER A 262 8.28 -13.25 7.92
C SER A 262 7.77 -14.48 7.17
N THR A 263 6.93 -15.29 7.82
CA THR A 263 6.33 -16.48 7.22
C THR A 263 5.43 -16.14 6.04
N ILE A 264 4.64 -15.07 6.14
CA ILE A 264 3.70 -14.64 5.08
C ILE A 264 4.32 -14.44 3.69
N GLN A 265 5.64 -14.15 3.62
CA GLN A 265 6.38 -13.97 2.37
C GLN A 265 7.48 -15.01 2.14
N VAL A 266 7.56 -16.04 2.99
CA VAL A 266 8.61 -17.08 2.93
C VAL A 266 10.02 -16.49 2.91
N LYS A 267 10.37 -15.64 3.90
CA LYS A 267 11.68 -14.95 3.92
C LYS A 267 12.87 -15.90 3.79
N THR A 268 12.85 -17.01 4.53
CA THR A 268 13.83 -18.09 4.43
C THR A 268 13.09 -19.41 4.40
N TYR A 269 13.17 -20.16 3.30
CA TYR A 269 12.37 -21.38 3.11
C TYR A 269 12.46 -22.37 4.28
N TRP A 270 13.67 -22.60 4.84
CA TRP A 270 13.87 -23.49 5.98
C TRP A 270 13.11 -23.08 7.27
N LEU A 271 12.86 -21.78 7.47
CA LEU A 271 12.17 -21.25 8.66
C LEU A 271 10.72 -20.83 8.40
N ASN A 272 10.38 -20.59 7.15
CA ASN A 272 9.18 -19.88 6.72
C ASN A 272 8.37 -20.65 5.67
N SER A 273 8.63 -21.95 5.51
CA SER A 273 8.00 -22.83 4.51
C SER A 273 6.47 -22.83 4.58
N ASP A 274 5.89 -22.60 5.76
CA ASP A 274 4.45 -22.74 5.96
C ASP A 274 3.68 -21.61 5.27
N GLY A 275 4.32 -20.51 4.88
CA GLY A 275 3.70 -19.46 4.07
C GLY A 275 3.79 -19.69 2.56
N ALA A 276 4.28 -20.85 2.10
CA ALA A 276 4.40 -21.12 0.67
C ALA A 276 3.05 -21.10 -0.04
N ASP A 277 1.98 -21.59 0.60
CA ASP A 277 0.62 -21.56 0.06
C ASP A 277 0.11 -20.12 -0.12
N VAL A 278 0.49 -19.18 0.76
CA VAL A 278 0.19 -17.75 0.61
C VAL A 278 0.89 -17.16 -0.63
N VAL A 279 2.14 -17.55 -0.87
CA VAL A 279 2.89 -17.13 -2.07
C VAL A 279 2.27 -17.74 -3.33
N TYR A 280 1.87 -19.01 -3.30
CA TYR A 280 1.15 -19.64 -4.41
C TYR A 280 -0.20 -18.98 -4.67
N HIS A 281 -0.96 -18.63 -3.64
CA HIS A 281 -2.20 -17.85 -3.79
C HIS A 281 -1.94 -16.52 -4.51
N MET A 282 -0.85 -15.82 -4.17
CA MET A 282 -0.48 -14.59 -4.86
C MET A 282 -0.11 -14.82 -6.33
N ILE A 283 0.69 -15.84 -6.63
CA ILE A 283 1.12 -16.19 -8.00
C ILE A 283 -0.08 -16.57 -8.86
N ASP A 284 -0.97 -17.42 -8.35
CA ASP A 284 -2.12 -17.93 -9.10
C ASP A 284 -3.16 -16.85 -9.40
N ASN A 285 -3.13 -15.73 -8.67
CA ASN A 285 -3.98 -14.56 -8.90
C ASN A 285 -3.21 -13.37 -9.49
N PHE A 286 -1.96 -13.55 -9.94
CA PHE A 286 -1.12 -12.46 -10.43
C PHE A 286 -1.50 -12.04 -11.86
N HIS A 287 -1.70 -10.75 -12.12
CA HIS A 287 -1.99 -10.26 -13.46
C HIS A 287 -0.71 -10.07 -14.29
N LEU A 288 -0.63 -10.70 -15.46
CA LEU A 288 0.51 -10.59 -16.39
C LEU A 288 0.39 -9.45 -17.40
#